data_AF-A0A7Y2HPL0-F1
#
_entry.id   AF-A0A7Y2HPL0-F1
#
_cell.length_a   1.000
_cell.length_b   1.000
_cell.length_c   1.000
_cell.angle_alpha   90.00
_cell.angle_beta   90.00
_cell.angle_gamma   90.00
#
_symmetry.space_group_name_H-M   'P 1'
#
loop_
_entity.id
_entity.type
_entity.pdbx_description
1 polymer ?
#
loop_
_entity_poly.entity_id
_entity_poly.type
_entity_poly.pdbx_seq_one_letter_code
_entity_poly.pdbx_strand_id
1 'polypeptide(L)'
;MEGTSCRSCGNALLPTDAFCSGCGIPVRARGMDAGSERRTLVQGALSTADRRHCRSCNAPLFPGDAFCAACGGTLAAGNEATLPDSGTKLRSLIEEASQG
;
A
#
# COMPACT_ATOMS: atom_id res chain seq x y z
N MET A 1 -35.53 11.86 -14.89
CA MET A 1 -34.91 10.97 -13.89
C MET A 1 -33.57 11.59 -13.53
N GLU A 2 -33.53 12.40 -12.47
CA GLU A 2 -32.29 13.06 -12.04
C GLU A 2 -31.51 12.06 -11.16
N GLY A 3 -30.62 11.28 -11.79
CA GLY A 3 -29.76 10.34 -11.09
C GLY A 3 -28.62 11.09 -10.40
N THR A 4 -28.43 10.89 -9.10
CA THR A 4 -27.27 11.46 -8.42
C THR A 4 -26.05 10.60 -8.76
N SER A 5 -24.94 11.21 -9.17
CA SER A 5 -23.70 10.50 -9.45
C SER A 5 -22.77 10.48 -8.24
N CYS A 6 -22.00 9.41 -8.10
CA CYS A 6 -20.98 9.28 -7.08
C CYS A 6 -19.89 10.31 -7.33
N ARG A 7 -19.65 11.22 -6.37
CA ARG A 7 -18.59 12.22 -6.50
C ARG A 7 -17.17 11.63 -6.55
N SER A 8 -17.00 10.37 -6.12
CA SER A 8 -15.68 9.74 -6.09
C SER A 8 -15.33 8.96 -7.35
N CYS A 9 -16.30 8.40 -8.07
CA CYS A 9 -16.05 7.56 -9.24
C CYS A 9 -16.98 7.83 -10.43
N GLY A 10 -17.95 8.73 -10.29
CA GLY A 10 -18.92 9.08 -11.34
C GLY A 10 -20.07 8.09 -11.52
N ASN A 11 -20.05 6.93 -10.84
CA ASN A 11 -21.09 5.91 -11.01
C ASN A 11 -22.48 6.43 -10.61
N ALA A 12 -23.52 6.01 -11.31
CA ALA A 12 -24.89 6.35 -10.97
C ALA A 12 -25.27 5.78 -9.59
N LEU A 13 -25.98 6.57 -8.78
CA LEU A 13 -26.48 6.19 -7.47
C LEU A 13 -28.00 6.16 -7.50
N LEU A 14 -28.58 5.14 -6.87
CA LEU A 14 -30.00 5.11 -6.59
C LEU A 14 -30.26 5.89 -5.29
N PRO A 15 -31.46 6.49 -5.14
CA PRO A 15 -31.81 7.23 -3.93
C PRO A 15 -31.83 6.36 -2.66
N THR A 16 -31.98 5.04 -2.81
CA THR A 16 -31.98 4.04 -1.73
C THR A 16 -30.59 3.49 -1.41
N ASP A 17 -29.57 3.77 -2.22
CA ASP A 17 -28.23 3.28 -1.94
C ASP A 17 -27.70 3.91 -0.65
N ALA A 18 -27.11 3.09 0.21
CA ALA A 18 -26.31 3.54 1.35
C ALA A 18 -24.83 3.69 0.95
N PHE A 19 -24.38 2.91 -0.04
CA PHE A 19 -23.01 2.87 -0.57
C PHE A 19 -23.01 2.83 -2.09
N CYS A 20 -21.98 3.38 -2.72
CA CYS A 20 -21.80 3.33 -4.17
C CYS A 20 -21.43 1.91 -4.59
N SER A 21 -22.22 1.28 -5.46
CA SER A 21 -21.93 -0.05 -6.00
C SER A 21 -20.66 -0.12 -6.85
N GLY A 22 -20.21 1.00 -7.41
CA GLY A 22 -18.99 1.06 -8.24
C GLY A 22 -17.69 1.16 -7.44
N CYS A 23 -17.69 1.81 -6.26
CA CYS A 23 -16.46 2.05 -5.49
C CYS A 23 -16.55 1.75 -3.99
N GLY A 24 -17.75 1.41 -3.47
CA GLY A 24 -17.99 1.05 -2.08
C GLY A 24 -18.11 2.23 -1.10
N ILE A 25 -17.99 3.48 -1.56
CA ILE A 25 -18.01 4.66 -0.67
C ILE A 25 -19.45 5.02 -0.27
N PRO A 26 -19.70 5.39 1.00
CA PRO A 26 -21.04 5.78 1.46
C PRO A 26 -21.57 7.02 0.74
N VAL A 27 -22.83 6.99 0.32
CA VAL A 27 -23.45 8.05 -0.50
C VAL A 27 -24.18 9.11 0.33
N ARG A 28 -24.54 8.78 1.57
CA ARG A 28 -25.25 9.66 2.53
C ARG A 28 -24.27 10.31 3.51
N ALA A 29 -23.34 11.11 3.01
CA ALA A 29 -22.55 12.03 3.85
C ALA A 29 -23.24 13.40 3.86
N ARG A 30 -24.35 13.54 4.60
CA ARG A 30 -24.93 14.85 4.92
C ARG A 30 -25.14 14.96 6.42
N GLY A 31 -24.14 15.52 7.11
CA GLY A 31 -24.36 16.20 8.39
C GLY A 31 -23.86 15.51 9.66
N MET A 32 -22.65 14.95 9.68
CA MET A 32 -21.82 14.97 10.89
C MET A 32 -20.40 15.38 10.51
N ASP A 33 -20.08 16.62 10.83
CA ASP A 33 -18.74 17.22 10.80
C ASP A 33 -17.88 16.65 11.94
N ALA A 34 -16.56 16.57 11.71
CA ALA A 34 -15.48 16.43 12.69
C ALA A 34 -15.67 15.54 13.94
N GLY A 35 -15.07 14.34 13.88
CA GLY A 35 -14.62 13.55 15.03
C GLY A 35 -13.74 12.43 14.50
N SER A 36 -12.45 12.68 14.23
CA SER A 36 -11.38 12.43 15.19
C SER A 36 -11.65 11.12 15.94
N GLU A 37 -10.88 10.11 15.52
CA GLU A 37 -10.48 8.94 16.28
C GLU A 37 -11.49 8.39 17.30
N ARG A 38 -12.01 7.18 17.01
CA ARG A 38 -11.84 6.02 17.90
C ARG A 38 -12.47 4.77 17.30
N ARG A 39 -11.66 4.06 16.53
CA ARG A 39 -11.65 2.60 16.58
C ARG A 39 -10.37 2.16 17.26
N THR A 40 -10.31 2.33 18.59
CA THR A 40 -9.27 1.72 19.42
C THR A 40 -9.67 0.27 19.68
N LEU A 41 -9.17 -0.68 18.89
CA LEU A 41 -8.82 -2.02 19.34
C LEU A 41 -7.75 -2.59 18.39
N VAL A 42 -6.62 -2.96 19.00
CA VAL A 42 -5.45 -3.69 18.51
C VAL A 42 -5.67 -4.47 17.22
N GLN A 43 -4.98 -4.08 16.14
CA GLN A 43 -4.52 -4.98 15.07
C GLN A 43 -3.57 -4.20 14.14
N GLY A 44 -2.29 -4.55 14.21
CA GLY A 44 -1.22 -3.89 13.47
C GLY A 44 -1.32 -4.04 11.95
N ALA A 45 -0.60 -3.14 11.28
CA ALA A 45 -0.02 -3.34 9.96
C ALA A 45 -0.96 -3.84 8.85
N LEU A 46 -1.96 -3.04 8.50
CA LEU A 46 -2.26 -2.85 7.08
C LEU A 46 -2.12 -1.38 6.79
N SER A 47 -0.85 -0.97 6.72
CA SER A 47 -0.49 0.29 6.14
C SER A 47 -1.27 0.44 4.83
N THR A 48 -2.06 1.50 4.71
CA THR A 48 -2.19 2.24 3.44
C THR A 48 -0.84 2.83 3.04
N ALA A 49 0.27 2.11 3.28
CA ALA A 49 1.51 2.33 2.61
C ALA A 49 1.24 1.84 1.19
N ASP A 50 0.88 2.83 0.40
CA ASP A 50 1.45 2.91 -0.92
C ASP A 50 0.88 1.85 -1.86
N ARG A 51 -0.41 2.02 -2.23
CA ARG A 51 -0.89 1.55 -3.56
C ARG A 51 -0.04 2.27 -4.61
N ARG A 52 1.18 1.79 -4.82
CA ARG A 52 2.10 2.25 -5.84
C ARG A 52 1.61 1.72 -7.15
N HIS A 53 1.70 2.56 -8.16
CA HIS A 53 1.51 2.14 -9.53
C HIS A 53 2.88 2.06 -10.19
N CYS A 54 3.10 1.06 -11.03
CA CYS A 54 4.32 0.96 -11.81
C CYS A 54 4.48 2.22 -12.66
N ARG A 55 5.63 2.90 -12.59
CA ARG A 55 5.87 4.09 -13.42
C ARG A 55 5.90 3.79 -14.92
N SER A 56 6.21 2.54 -15.29
CA SER A 56 6.36 2.13 -16.69
C SER A 56 5.04 1.70 -17.34
N CYS A 57 4.13 1.06 -16.59
CA CYS A 57 2.88 0.52 -17.15
C CYS A 57 1.61 0.87 -16.35
N ASN A 58 1.76 1.63 -15.27
CA ASN A 58 0.69 2.04 -14.35
C ASN A 58 -0.09 0.88 -13.68
N ALA A 59 0.42 -0.34 -13.72
CA ALA A 59 -0.18 -1.48 -13.02
C ALA A 59 -0.07 -1.32 -11.49
N PRO A 60 -1.05 -1.80 -10.72
CA PRO A 60 -1.00 -1.78 -9.26
C PRO A 60 0.14 -2.67 -8.74
N LEU A 61 0.88 -2.18 -7.75
CA LEU A 61 1.99 -2.87 -7.10
C LEU A 61 1.62 -3.21 -5.65
N PHE A 62 2.09 -4.35 -5.18
CA PHE A 62 1.95 -4.79 -3.80
C PHE A 62 3.18 -4.36 -2.98
N PRO A 63 2.99 -4.09 -1.68
CA PRO A 63 4.10 -3.77 -0.79
C PRO A 63 5.06 -4.95 -0.69
N GLY A 64 6.34 -4.71 -1.02
CA GLY A 64 7.39 -5.74 -1.03
C GLY A 64 7.72 -6.32 -2.40
N ASP A 65 7.02 -5.92 -3.47
CA ASP A 65 7.38 -6.31 -4.84
C ASP A 65 8.73 -5.70 -5.24
N ALA A 66 9.68 -6.54 -5.70
CA ALA A 66 10.95 -6.11 -6.27
C ALA A 66 10.85 -5.76 -7.77
N PHE A 67 9.79 -6.24 -8.45
CA PHE A 67 9.53 -6.00 -9.86
C PHE A 67 8.02 -5.99 -10.13
N CYS A 68 7.61 -5.35 -11.21
CA CYS A 68 6.23 -5.29 -11.63
C CYS A 68 5.82 -6.60 -12.32
N ALA A 69 4.86 -7.33 -11.75
CA ALA A 69 4.34 -8.57 -12.34
C ALA A 69 3.65 -8.37 -13.72
N ALA A 70 3.22 -7.15 -14.04
CA ALA A 70 2.51 -6.86 -15.29
C ALA A 70 3.43 -6.58 -16.49
N CYS A 71 4.59 -5.96 -16.27
CA CYS A 71 5.51 -5.58 -17.35
C CYS A 71 6.97 -6.03 -17.16
N GLY A 72 7.30 -6.64 -16.01
CA GLY A 72 8.67 -7.04 -15.66
C GLY A 72 9.60 -5.88 -15.26
N GLY A 73 9.09 -4.65 -15.16
CA GLY A 73 9.90 -3.49 -14.78
C GLY A 73 10.38 -3.57 -13.34
N THR A 74 11.66 -3.32 -13.08
CA THR A 74 12.23 -3.32 -11.72
C THR A 74 11.65 -2.18 -10.90
N LEU A 75 11.27 -2.49 -9.66
CA LEU A 75 10.78 -1.52 -8.71
C LEU A 75 11.95 -1.22 -7.78
N ALA A 76 12.36 0.05 -7.71
CA ALA A 76 13.35 0.45 -6.73
C ALA A 76 12.72 0.28 -5.34
N ALA A 77 12.96 -0.88 -4.73
CA ALA A 77 12.62 -1.14 -3.35
C ALA A 77 13.48 -0.21 -2.49
N GLY A 78 12.90 0.93 -2.11
CA GLY A 78 13.41 1.66 -0.95
C GLY A 78 13.52 0.67 0.20
N ASN A 79 14.66 0.72 0.89
CA ASN A 79 15.15 -0.26 1.86
C ASN A 79 15.36 -1.66 1.27
N GLU A 80 16.38 -1.78 0.43
CA GLU A 80 17.45 -2.72 0.78
C GLU A 80 17.72 -2.54 2.29
N ALA A 81 17.19 -3.47 3.09
CA ALA A 81 18.01 -3.92 4.18
C ALA A 81 19.28 -4.39 3.47
N THR A 82 20.29 -3.53 3.46
CA THR A 82 21.66 -4.00 3.45
C THR A 82 21.65 -5.11 4.49
N LEU A 83 21.55 -6.37 4.06
CA LEU A 83 22.18 -7.42 4.84
C LEU A 83 23.62 -6.94 4.83
N PRO A 84 24.19 -6.45 5.95
CA PRO A 84 25.63 -6.34 5.98
C PRO A 84 26.09 -7.75 5.65
N ASP A 85 26.88 -7.85 4.60
CA ASP A 85 27.57 -9.06 4.20
C ASP A 85 28.41 -9.52 5.41
N SER A 86 27.73 -10.21 6.32
CA SER A 86 28.27 -10.73 7.57
C SER A 86 29.07 -11.99 7.25
N GLY A 87 28.98 -12.48 6.01
CA GLY A 87 29.81 -13.54 5.46
C GLY A 87 31.27 -13.11 5.33
N THR A 88 31.56 -11.92 4.81
CA THR A 88 32.95 -11.47 4.63
C THR A 88 33.60 -11.10 5.97
N LYS A 89 32.86 -10.43 6.86
CA LYS A 89 33.41 -10.02 8.17
C LYS A 89 33.67 -11.20 9.11
N LEU A 90 32.81 -12.24 9.10
CA LEU A 90 33.06 -13.47 9.86
C LEU A 90 34.31 -14.21 9.36
N ARG A 91 34.51 -14.26 8.03
CA ARG A 91 35.69 -14.90 7.42
C ARG A 91 37.00 -14.24 7.84
N SER A 92 37.07 -12.91 7.80
CA SER A 92 38.27 -12.18 8.26
C SER A 92 38.54 -12.41 9.76
N LEU A 93 37.52 -12.40 10.62
CA LEU A 93 37.71 -12.63 12.06
C LEU A 93 38.24 -14.04 12.39
N ILE A 94 37.86 -15.06 11.60
CA ILE A 94 38.34 -16.43 11.77
C ILE A 94 39.80 -16.57 11.29
N GLU A 95 40.19 -15.90 10.20
CA GLU A 95 41.58 -15.89 9.73
C GLU A 95 42.52 -15.18 10.71
N GLU A 96 42.10 -14.06 11.32
CA GLU A 96 42.92 -13.35 12.31
C GLU A 96 43.07 -14.13 13.62
N ALA A 97 42.04 -14.88 14.04
CA ALA A 97 42.11 -15.76 15.20
C ALA A 97 43.02 -16.98 15.00
N SER A 98 43.42 -17.28 13.75
CA SER A 98 44.26 -18.44 13.42
C SER A 98 45.76 -18.11 13.34
N GLN A 99 46.12 -16.82 13.39
CA GLN A 99 47.51 -16.33 13.20
C GLN A 99 48.15 -15.80 14.50
N GLY A 100 47.49 -15.98 15.66
CA GLY A 100 47.96 -15.58 16.99
C GLY A 100 48.36 -16.75 17.88
#